data_AF-A0A6A3N473-F1
#
_entry.id   AF-A0A6A3N473-F1
#
_cell.length_a   1.000
_cell.length_b   1.000
_cell.length_c   1.000
_cell.angle_alpha   90.00
_cell.angle_beta   90.00
_cell.angle_gamma   90.00
#
_symmetry.space_group_name_H-M   'P 1'
#
loop_
_entity.id
_entity.type
_entity.pdbx_description
1 polymer ?
#
loop_
_entity_poly.entity_id
_entity_poly.type
_entity_poly.pdbx_seq_one_letter_code
_entity_poly.pdbx_strand_id
1 'polypeptide(L)'
;MDRVLAAYKAGKDWMLVAAHNGMPPTTARRPVASGRVEPLPRGGTRAKCVRCTPEIKTTLETYVDENCTYTIAQLQKMVSIDFRVNLSAFTISEKLIGFTYILEQVRVESQTCNYEQG
;
A
#
# COMPACT_ATOMS: atom_id res chain seq x y z
N MET A 1 29.79 8.46 -3.67
CA MET A 1 28.79 9.56 -3.70
C MET A 1 28.93 10.45 -2.48
N ASP A 2 28.97 9.90 -1.26
CA ASP A 2 29.15 10.68 -0.03
C ASP A 2 30.40 11.54 -0.01
N ARG A 3 31.51 11.06 -0.58
CA ARG A 3 32.76 11.83 -0.70
C ARG A 3 32.61 13.11 -1.54
N VAL A 4 31.77 13.08 -2.58
CA VAL A 4 31.49 14.24 -3.45
C VAL A 4 30.65 15.27 -2.69
N LEU A 5 29.59 14.80 -2.03
CA LEU A 5 28.74 15.67 -1.19
C LEU A 5 29.51 16.24 0.01
N ALA A 6 30.38 15.46 0.64
CA ALA A 6 31.24 15.89 1.75
C ALA A 6 32.27 16.94 1.29
N ALA A 7 32.89 16.75 0.11
CA ALA A 7 33.79 17.74 -0.47
C ALA A 7 33.05 19.06 -0.76
N TYR A 8 31.84 19.00 -1.31
CA TYR A 8 31.00 20.17 -1.54
C TYR A 8 30.66 20.90 -0.23
N LYS A 9 30.21 20.17 0.80
CA LYS A 9 29.92 20.73 2.14
C LYS A 9 31.16 21.35 2.80
N ALA A 10 32.34 20.82 2.51
CA ALA A 10 33.62 21.35 3.01
C ALA A 10 34.20 22.49 2.15
N GLY A 11 33.47 22.97 1.13
CA GLY A 11 33.94 24.03 0.22
C GLY A 11 35.10 23.61 -0.69
N LYS A 12 35.36 22.31 -0.82
CA LYS A 12 36.44 21.75 -1.65
C LYS A 12 35.97 21.47 -3.07
N ASP A 13 36.91 21.27 -3.99
CA ASP A 13 36.60 20.90 -5.37
C ASP A 13 36.03 19.48 -5.45
N TRP A 14 34.71 19.41 -5.43
CA TRP A 14 33.94 18.17 -5.51
C TRP A 14 33.93 17.57 -6.92
N MET A 15 34.21 18.35 -7.98
CA MET A 15 34.30 17.83 -9.35
C MET A 15 35.57 17.01 -9.54
N LEU A 16 36.69 17.47 -8.97
CA LEU A 16 37.92 16.69 -8.94
C LEU A 16 37.73 15.38 -8.16
N VAL A 17 37.03 15.44 -7.02
CA VAL A 17 36.67 14.25 -6.24
C VAL A 17 35.77 13.31 -7.04
N ALA A 18 34.83 13.83 -7.83
CA ALA A 18 33.99 13.00 -8.70
C ALA A 18 34.82 12.28 -9.79
N ALA A 19 35.73 13.01 -10.46
CA ALA A 19 36.62 12.44 -11.48
C ALA A 19 37.51 11.33 -10.92
N HIS A 20 38.12 11.54 -9.75
CA HIS A 20 38.93 10.52 -9.07
C HIS A 20 38.12 9.27 -8.67
N ASN A 21 36.81 9.43 -8.45
CA ASN A 21 35.91 8.31 -8.13
C ASN A 21 35.27 7.69 -9.38
N GLY A 22 35.73 8.03 -10.60
CA GLY A 22 35.17 7.54 -11.85
C GLY A 22 33.71 7.92 -12.07
N MET A 23 33.25 8.98 -11.40
CA MET A 23 31.84 9.38 -11.40
C MET A 23 31.59 10.42 -12.49
N PRO A 24 30.62 10.19 -13.39
CA PRO A 24 30.26 11.19 -14.39
C PRO A 24 29.79 12.50 -13.73
N PRO A 25 30.16 13.67 -14.29
CA PRO A 25 29.74 14.97 -13.75
C PRO A 25 28.21 15.10 -13.60
N THR A 26 27.44 14.51 -14.51
CA THR A 26 25.97 14.49 -14.46
C THR A 26 25.45 13.74 -13.23
N THR A 27 26.08 12.62 -12.88
CA THR A 27 25.72 11.83 -11.70
C THR A 27 26.20 12.50 -10.41
N ALA A 28 27.36 13.16 -10.42
CA ALA A 28 27.92 13.90 -9.29
C ALA A 28 27.14 15.18 -8.95
N ARG A 29 26.56 15.84 -9.96
CA ARG A 29 25.69 17.01 -9.74
C ARG A 29 24.44 16.69 -8.94
N ARG A 30 23.86 15.50 -9.13
CA ARG A 30 22.63 15.09 -8.44
C ARG A 30 22.74 15.22 -6.91
N PRO A 31 23.70 14.57 -6.22
CA PRO A 31 23.81 14.68 -4.77
C PRO A 31 24.22 16.07 -4.29
N VAL A 32 25.01 16.82 -5.07
CA VAL A 32 25.37 18.21 -4.76
C VAL A 32 24.13 19.12 -4.78
N ALA A 33 23.28 18.99 -5.80
CA ALA A 33 22.05 19.77 -5.95
C ALA A 33 20.96 19.34 -4.96
N SER A 34 20.78 18.03 -4.73
CA SER A 34 19.76 17.52 -3.81
C SER A 34 20.21 17.48 -2.35
N GLY A 35 21.50 17.67 -2.06
CA GLY A 35 22.09 17.55 -0.73
C GLY A 35 22.01 16.15 -0.11
N ARG A 36 21.70 15.14 -0.92
CA ARG A 36 21.40 13.75 -0.51
C ARG A 36 22.10 12.77 -1.42
N VAL A 37 22.58 11.68 -0.87
CA VAL A 37 23.23 10.61 -1.64
C VAL A 37 22.29 9.43 -1.85
N GLU A 38 21.36 9.27 -0.92
CA GLU A 38 20.36 8.24 -0.89
C GLU A 38 19.38 8.43 -2.05
N PRO A 39 19.12 7.37 -2.84
CA PRO A 39 18.11 7.45 -3.87
C PRO A 39 16.73 7.60 -3.23
N LEU A 40 15.92 8.50 -3.77
CA LEU A 40 14.50 8.55 -3.48
C LEU A 40 13.83 7.22 -3.89
N PRO A 41 12.77 6.80 -3.19
CA PRO A 41 11.94 5.68 -3.62
C PRO A 41 11.52 5.87 -5.07
N ARG A 42 11.71 4.82 -5.88
CA ARG A 42 11.34 4.83 -7.30
C ARG A 42 9.96 4.21 -7.45
N GLY A 43 9.09 4.90 -8.19
CA GLY A 43 7.72 4.44 -8.43
C GLY A 43 6.77 4.78 -7.28
N GLY A 44 5.54 4.29 -7.40
CA GLY A 44 4.46 4.54 -6.44
C GLY A 44 3.15 4.85 -7.15
N THR A 45 2.04 4.42 -6.53
CA THR A 45 0.70 4.73 -7.01
C THR A 45 0.38 6.17 -6.70
N ARG A 46 0.01 6.95 -7.71
CA ARG A 46 -0.47 8.32 -7.51
C ARG A 46 -1.78 8.27 -6.72
N ALA A 47 -2.00 9.20 -5.78
CA ALA A 47 -3.23 9.25 -4.99
C ALA A 47 -4.51 9.20 -5.86
N LYS A 48 -4.54 9.92 -6.98
CA LYS A 48 -5.65 9.90 -7.95
C LYS A 48 -5.92 8.56 -8.64
N CYS A 49 -4.95 7.65 -8.61
CA CYS A 49 -5.07 6.31 -9.19
C CYS A 49 -5.54 5.27 -8.16
N VAL A 50 -5.62 5.64 -6.88
CA VAL A 50 -6.09 4.77 -5.80
C VAL A 50 -7.63 4.79 -5.81
N ARG A 51 -8.24 3.69 -6.23
CA ARG A 51 -9.72 3.55 -6.21
C ARG A 51 -10.27 3.19 -4.84
N CYS A 52 -9.56 2.34 -4.10
CA CYS A 52 -9.93 1.98 -2.72
C CYS A 52 -9.09 2.82 -1.76
N THR A 53 -9.65 3.93 -1.29
CA THR A 53 -9.03 4.81 -0.31
C THR A 53 -9.01 4.15 1.07
N PRO A 54 -8.20 4.64 2.03
CA PRO A 54 -8.24 4.15 3.40
C PRO A 54 -9.64 4.26 4.03
N GLU A 55 -10.38 5.31 3.71
CA GLU A 55 -11.77 5.49 4.17
C GLU A 55 -12.71 4.41 3.64
N ILE A 56 -12.69 4.14 2.33
CA ILE A 56 -13.49 3.05 1.73
C ILE A 56 -13.11 1.70 2.34
N LYS A 57 -11.82 1.51 2.61
CA LYS A 57 -11.29 0.30 3.25
C LYS A 57 -11.87 0.14 4.66
N THR A 58 -11.85 1.16 5.50
CA THR A 58 -12.43 1.12 6.86
C THR A 58 -13.94 0.88 6.83
N THR A 59 -14.67 1.49 5.89
CA THR A 59 -16.11 1.22 5.78
C THR A 59 -16.41 -0.22 5.32
N LEU A 60 -15.59 -0.78 4.44
CA LEU A 60 -15.67 -2.20 4.08
C LEU A 60 -15.42 -3.12 5.28
N GLU A 61 -14.52 -2.75 6.20
CA GLU A 61 -14.31 -3.46 7.47
C GLU A 61 -15.60 -3.45 8.30
N THR A 62 -16.18 -2.26 8.51
CA THR A 62 -17.41 -2.09 9.28
C THR A 62 -18.56 -2.93 8.71
N TYR A 63 -18.74 -2.97 7.39
CA TYR A 63 -19.80 -3.80 6.78
C TYR A 63 -19.63 -5.29 7.04
N VAL A 64 -18.41 -5.79 7.01
CA VAL A 64 -18.12 -7.21 7.26
C VAL A 64 -18.22 -7.53 8.76
N ASP A 65 -17.81 -6.61 9.63
CA ASP A 65 -17.94 -6.74 11.08
C ASP A 65 -19.40 -6.74 11.52
N GLU A 66 -20.24 -5.90 10.90
CA GLU A 66 -21.70 -5.88 11.13
C GLU A 66 -22.38 -7.14 10.62
N ASN A 67 -21.97 -7.65 9.46
CA ASN A 67 -22.50 -8.90 8.91
C ASN A 67 -21.51 -9.59 7.95
N CYS A 68 -20.89 -10.65 8.46
CA CYS A 68 -19.90 -11.45 7.72
C CYS A 68 -20.51 -12.33 6.60
N THR A 69 -21.85 -12.39 6.48
CA THR A 69 -22.52 -13.14 5.40
C THR A 69 -22.66 -12.35 4.11
N TYR A 70 -22.28 -11.06 4.09
CA TYR A 70 -22.33 -10.27 2.87
C TYR A 70 -21.42 -10.84 1.79
N THR A 71 -22.03 -11.08 0.63
CA THR A 71 -21.31 -11.44 -0.58
C THR A 71 -20.53 -10.25 -1.12
N ILE A 72 -19.45 -10.51 -1.86
CA ILE A 72 -18.65 -9.47 -2.52
C ILE A 72 -19.54 -8.58 -3.42
N ALA A 73 -20.54 -9.16 -4.10
CA ALA A 73 -21.46 -8.40 -4.95
C ALA A 73 -22.35 -7.43 -4.15
N GLN A 74 -22.71 -7.77 -2.91
CA GLN A 74 -23.43 -6.85 -2.01
C GLN A 74 -22.51 -5.72 -1.54
N LEU A 75 -21.29 -6.05 -1.12
CA LEU A 75 -20.30 -5.04 -0.71
C LEU A 75 -19.96 -4.07 -1.85
N GLN A 76 -19.86 -4.54 -3.09
CA GLN A 76 -19.70 -3.69 -4.27
C GLN A 76 -20.82 -2.67 -4.41
N LYS A 77 -22.08 -3.10 -4.22
CA LYS A 77 -23.24 -2.23 -4.33
C LYS A 77 -23.25 -1.19 -3.22
N MET A 78 -22.95 -1.59 -1.98
CA MET A 78 -22.88 -0.69 -0.83
C MET A 78 -21.82 0.40 -1.06
N VAL A 79 -20.57 0.02 -1.34
CA VAL A 79 -19.49 0.98 -1.64
C VAL A 79 -19.83 1.91 -2.81
N SER A 80 -20.51 1.39 -3.85
CA SER A 80 -20.94 2.22 -4.97
C SER A 80 -22.02 3.24 -4.60
N ILE A 81 -22.87 2.94 -3.62
CA ILE A 81 -23.91 3.85 -3.13
C ILE A 81 -23.27 4.96 -2.30
N ASP A 82 -22.39 4.60 -1.37
CA ASP A 82 -21.83 5.52 -0.38
C ASP A 82 -20.74 6.41 -0.96
N PHE A 83 -19.80 5.83 -1.71
CA PHE A 83 -18.61 6.53 -2.19
C PHE A 83 -18.67 6.90 -3.68
N ARG A 84 -19.71 6.45 -4.40
CA ARG A 84 -19.81 6.60 -5.87
C ARG A 84 -18.63 6.00 -6.63
N VAL A 85 -17.94 5.02 -6.03
CA VAL A 85 -16.81 4.30 -6.62
C VAL A 85 -17.24 2.88 -6.97
N ASN A 86 -16.95 2.46 -8.19
CA ASN A 86 -17.11 1.07 -8.59
C ASN A 86 -15.78 0.32 -8.38
N LEU A 87 -15.73 -0.49 -7.33
CA LEU A 87 -14.63 -1.41 -7.07
C LEU A 87 -14.89 -2.75 -7.77
N SER A 88 -13.84 -3.33 -8.34
CA SER A 88 -13.94 -4.69 -8.86
C SER A 88 -14.08 -5.70 -7.71
N ALA A 89 -14.70 -6.84 -8.00
CA ALA A 89 -14.82 -7.93 -7.04
C ALA A 89 -13.44 -8.35 -6.51
N PHE A 90 -12.43 -8.41 -7.41
CA PHE A 90 -11.05 -8.68 -7.05
C PHE A 90 -10.48 -7.67 -6.06
N THR A 91 -10.69 -6.36 -6.24
CA THR A 91 -10.18 -5.35 -5.31
C THR A 91 -10.80 -5.50 -3.93
N ILE A 92 -12.09 -5.81 -3.83
CA ILE A 92 -12.73 -6.06 -2.54
C ILE A 92 -12.17 -7.34 -1.93
N SER A 93 -12.08 -8.44 -2.68
CA SER A 93 -11.46 -9.69 -2.20
C SER A 93 -10.04 -9.47 -1.68
N GLU A 94 -9.18 -8.77 -2.42
CA GLU A 94 -7.81 -8.48 -2.01
C GLU A 94 -7.76 -7.71 -0.67
N LYS A 95 -8.63 -6.71 -0.50
CA LYS A 95 -8.70 -5.95 0.76
C LYS A 95 -9.25 -6.78 1.90
N LEU A 96 -10.25 -7.61 1.65
CA LEU A 96 -10.81 -8.53 2.64
C LEU A 96 -9.82 -9.60 3.07
N ILE A 97 -9.00 -10.15 2.17
CA ILE A 97 -7.95 -11.12 2.51
C ILE A 97 -6.96 -10.53 3.53
N GLY A 98 -6.61 -9.25 3.35
CA GLY A 98 -5.77 -8.51 4.29
C GLY A 98 -6.38 -8.36 5.68
N PHE A 99 -7.71 -8.46 5.82
CA PHE A 99 -8.41 -8.50 7.11
C PHE A 99 -8.58 -9.90 7.66
N THR A 100 -8.96 -10.86 6.82
CA THR A 100 -9.24 -12.24 7.25
C THR A 100 -8.02 -12.96 7.78
N TYR A 101 -6.80 -12.50 7.46
CA TYR A 101 -5.58 -13.00 8.12
C TYR A 101 -5.51 -12.63 9.62
N ILE A 102 -6.23 -11.60 10.06
CA ILE A 102 -6.35 -11.21 11.48
C ILE A 102 -7.54 -11.94 12.14
N LEU A 103 -8.57 -12.30 11.37
CA LEU A 103 -9.72 -13.08 11.83
C LEU A 103 -9.43 -14.58 11.64
N GLU A 104 -8.63 -15.18 12.53
CA GLU A 104 -8.40 -16.62 12.50
C GLU A 104 -9.72 -17.40 12.42
N GLN A 105 -9.71 -18.41 11.54
CA GLN A 105 -10.87 -19.13 11.02
C GLN A 105 -11.94 -19.48 12.07
N VAL A 106 -13.16 -18.95 11.91
CA VAL A 106 -14.32 -19.46 12.64
C VAL A 106 -14.80 -20.74 11.95
N ARG A 107 -14.48 -21.89 12.54
CA ARG A 107 -15.07 -23.17 12.18
C ARG A 107 -16.55 -23.14 12.57
N VAL A 108 -17.46 -23.11 11.60
CA VAL A 108 -18.88 -23.34 11.85
C VAL A 108 -19.08 -24.86 12.01
N GLU A 109 -19.34 -25.31 13.23
CA GLU A 109 -19.79 -26.68 13.47
C GLU A 109 -21.30 -26.78 13.22
N SER A 110 -21.69 -27.71 12.36
CA SER A 110 -23.10 -28.08 12.20
C SER A 110 -23.56 -28.85 13.44
N GLN A 111 -24.42 -28.24 14.27
CA GLN A 111 -25.20 -29.02 15.24
C GLN A 111 -26.27 -29.82 14.48
N THR A 112 -26.12 -31.13 14.43
CA THR A 112 -27.21 -32.04 14.07
C THR A 112 -28.12 -32.18 15.30
N CYS A 113 -29.23 -31.44 15.32
CA CYS A 113 -30.31 -31.69 16.26
C CYS A 113 -30.96 -33.03 15.90
N ASN A 114 -30.56 -34.11 16.58
CA ASN A 114 -31.28 -35.38 16.51
C ASN A 114 -32.56 -35.23 17.34
N TYR A 115 -33.70 -35.03 16.70
CA TYR A 115 -34.99 -35.25 17.35
C TYR A 115 -35.17 -36.75 17.51
N GLU A 116 -34.99 -37.26 18.73
CA GLU A 116 -35.47 -38.59 19.09
C GLU A 116 -37.00 -38.53 19.15
N GLN A 117 -37.66 -39.18 18.18
CA GLN A 117 -39.08 -39.50 18.28
C GLN A 117 -39.23 -40.78 19.10
N GLY A 118 -39.73 -40.64 20.33
CA GLY A 118 -40.24 -41.71 21.18
C GLY A 118 -41.68 -41.41 21.57
#